data_AF-A0A662U8J3-F1
#
_entry.id   AF-A0A662U8J3-F1
#
_cell.length_a   1.000
_cell.length_b   1.000
_cell.length_c   1.000
_cell.angle_alpha   90.00
_cell.angle_beta   90.00
_cell.angle_gamma   90.00
#
_symmetry.space_group_name_H-M   'P 1'
#
loop_
_entity.id
_entity.type
_entity.pdbx_description
1 polymer ?
#
loop_
_entity_poly.entity_id
_entity_poly.type
_entity_poly.pdbx_seq_one_letter_code
_entity_poly.pdbx_strand_id
1 'polypeptide(L)' 'KVEKRKFGKEVTIIEGLDPTVYNLKKAASALKSRLATGGTVKNNHIELQGDHRHKVKQILVEEFGIPPENIIFIESE' A
#
# COMPACT_ATOMS: atom_id res chain seq x y z
N LYS A 1 21.21 -1.73 13.10
CA LYS A 1 20.86 -1.01 11.85
C LYS A 1 19.42 -0.56 12.02
N VAL A 2 19.18 0.72 12.31
CA VAL A 2 17.91 1.18 12.90
C VAL A 2 17.13 1.95 11.83
N GLU A 3 16.24 1.27 11.09
CA GLU A 3 15.12 1.96 10.43
C GLU A 3 14.13 2.37 11.53
N LYS A 4 14.49 3.41 12.29
CA LYS A 4 13.57 4.13 13.17
C LYS A 4 12.57 4.79 12.22
N ARG A 5 11.44 4.13 11.94
CA ARG A 5 10.27 4.80 11.37
C ARG A 5 9.95 5.95 12.32
N LYS A 6 10.20 7.17 11.85
CA LYS A 6 10.18 8.39 12.65
C LYS A 6 8.75 8.62 13.18
N PHE A 7 8.61 8.67 14.49
CA PHE A 7 7.64 9.50 15.21
C PHE A 7 6.16 9.29 14.87
N GLY A 8 5.50 8.24 15.36
CA GLY A 8 4.03 8.22 15.53
C GLY A 8 3.18 8.61 14.32
N LYS A 9 3.73 8.50 13.10
CA LYS A 9 3.02 8.81 11.86
C LYS A 9 2.39 7.53 11.37
N GLU A 10 1.09 7.60 11.10
CA GLU A 10 0.32 6.49 10.56
C GLU A 10 0.93 6.05 9.22
N VAL A 11 0.96 4.72 9.00
CA VAL A 11 1.42 4.10 7.76
C VAL A 11 0.36 3.07 7.35
N THR A 12 -0.09 3.14 6.11
CA THR A 12 -0.93 2.10 5.51
C THR A 12 -0.01 1.05 4.88
N ILE A 13 -0.05 -0.18 5.40
CA ILE A 13 0.67 -1.33 4.83
C ILE A 13 -0.34 -2.23 4.11
N ILE A 14 -0.06 -2.55 2.85
CA ILE A 14 -0.94 -3.36 1.98
C ILE A 14 -0.23 -4.66 1.60
N GLU A 15 -0.85 -5.78 1.99
CA GLU A 15 -0.46 -7.16 1.70
C GLU A 15 -1.58 -7.92 0.96
N GLY A 16 -1.34 -9.19 0.64
CA GLY A 16 -2.27 -10.07 -0.09
C GLY A 16 -2.23 -9.92 -1.61
N LEU A 17 -1.36 -9.04 -2.13
CA LEU A 17 -1.16 -8.84 -3.56
C LEU A 17 -0.07 -9.76 -4.09
N ASP A 18 -0.44 -10.73 -4.93
CA ASP A 18 0.53 -11.60 -5.59
C ASP A 18 1.33 -10.81 -6.64
N PRO A 19 2.67 -10.66 -6.49
CA PRO A 19 3.54 -9.92 -7.42
C PRO A 19 3.67 -10.58 -8.79
N THR A 20 3.37 -11.87 -8.88
CA THR A 20 3.39 -12.62 -10.15
C THR A 20 2.15 -12.33 -10.98
N VAL A 21 1.06 -11.94 -10.33
CA VAL A 21 -0.22 -11.56 -10.95
C VAL A 21 -0.33 -10.05 -11.12
N TYR A 22 0.09 -9.28 -10.11
CA TYR A 22 -0.09 -7.84 -10.04
C TYR A 22 1.25 -7.10 -9.96
N ASN A 23 1.41 -6.05 -10.76
CA ASN A 23 2.60 -5.22 -10.70
C ASN A 23 2.56 -4.25 -9.50
N LEU A 24 3.13 -4.67 -8.37
CA LEU A 24 3.17 -3.89 -7.13
C LEU A 24 3.82 -2.52 -7.29
N LYS A 25 4.86 -2.40 -8.14
CA LYS A 25 5.51 -1.11 -8.40
C LYS A 25 4.59 -0.14 -9.13
N LYS A 26 3.82 -0.65 -10.10
CA LYS A 26 2.81 0.14 -10.82
C LYS A 26 1.67 0.56 -9.88
N ALA A 27 1.16 -0.36 -9.07
CA ALA A 27 0.15 -0.07 -8.06
C ALA A 27 0.63 0.99 -7.06
N ALA A 28 1.81 0.81 -6.48
CA ALA A 28 2.40 1.79 -5.57
C ALA A 28 2.61 3.16 -6.23
N SER A 29 3.03 3.22 -7.49
CA SER A 29 3.16 4.48 -8.23
C SER A 29 1.81 5.19 -8.40
N ALA A 30 0.77 4.46 -8.81
CA ALA A 30 -0.59 5.00 -8.94
C ALA A 30 -1.13 5.51 -7.60
N LEU A 31 -1.00 4.70 -6.53
CA LEU A 31 -1.43 5.08 -5.19
C LEU A 31 -0.74 6.36 -4.70
N LYS A 32 0.59 6.48 -4.87
CA LYS A 32 1.32 7.70 -4.51
C LYS A 32 0.83 8.93 -5.26
N SER A 33 0.60 8.79 -6.57
CA SER A 33 0.09 9.89 -7.41
C SER A 33 -1.33 10.31 -7.02
N ARG A 34 -2.21 9.34 -6.70
CA ARG A 34 -3.62 9.60 -6.32
C ARG A 34 -3.77 10.16 -4.92
N LEU A 35 -2.93 9.73 -3.99
CA LEU A 35 -3.02 10.07 -2.57
C LEU A 35 -2.08 11.21 -2.18
N ALA A 36 -1.24 11.69 -3.11
CA ALA A 36 -0.20 12.70 -2.87
C ALA A 36 0.68 12.34 -1.66
N THR A 37 1.01 11.06 -1.51
CA THR A 37 1.73 10.53 -0.35
C THR A 37 3.03 9.85 -0.74
N GLY A 38 3.95 9.77 0.23
CA GLY A 38 5.16 8.96 0.12
C GLY A 38 4.84 7.47 0.30
N GLY A 39 5.63 6.61 -0.33
CA GLY A 39 5.47 5.17 -0.19
C GLY A 39 6.51 4.36 -0.95
N THR A 40 6.62 3.09 -0.58
CA THR A 40 7.60 2.16 -1.15
C THR A 40 7.00 0.77 -1.29
N VAL A 41 7.59 -0.03 -2.19
CA VAL A 41 7.36 -1.47 -2.24
C VAL A 41 8.50 -2.14 -1.49
N LYS A 42 8.20 -2.93 -0.47
CA LYS A 42 9.19 -3.66 0.35
C LYS A 42 8.64 -5.05 0.60
N ASN A 43 9.47 -6.09 0.51
CA ASN A 43 9.11 -7.46 0.88
C ASN A 43 7.70 -7.91 0.42
N ASN A 44 7.36 -7.63 -0.83
CA ASN A 44 6.08 -7.99 -1.44
C ASN A 44 4.83 -7.26 -0.92
N HIS A 45 5.01 -6.17 -0.20
CA HIS A 45 3.94 -5.29 0.26
C HIS A 45 4.19 -3.84 -0.16
N ILE A 46 3.13 -3.04 -0.10
CA ILE A 46 3.18 -1.60 -0.37
C ILE A 46 3.03 -0.88 0.97
N GLU A 47 3.94 0.03 1.27
CA GLU A 47 3.84 0.93 2.42
C GLU A 47 3.52 2.34 1.93
N LEU A 48 2.51 2.99 2.49
CA LEU A 48 2.12 4.37 2.21
C LEU A 48 2.06 5.18 3.50
N GLN A 49 2.51 6.44 3.47
CA GLN A 49 2.37 7.33 4.63
C GLN A 49 0.92 7.82 4.78
N GLY A 50 0.42 7.86 6.02
CA GLY A 50 -0.96 8.22 6.37
C GLY A 50 -1.93 7.04 6.39
N ASP A 51 -3.12 7.25 6.98
CA ASP A 51 -4.24 6.32 6.85
C ASP A 51 -5.05 6.63 5.59
N HIS A 52 -4.92 5.76 4.59
CA HIS A 52 -5.62 5.88 3.31
C HIS A 52 -6.35 4.58 2.94
N ARG A 53 -6.60 3.69 3.90
CA ARG A 53 -7.13 2.32 3.66
C ARG A 53 -8.34 2.31 2.73
N HIS A 54 -9.31 3.21 2.95
CA HIS A 54 -10.51 3.31 2.11
C HIS A 54 -10.20 3.66 0.65
N LYS A 55 -9.42 4.73 0.43
CA LYS A 55 -9.07 5.18 -0.93
C LYS A 55 -8.16 4.18 -1.63
N VAL A 56 -7.22 3.58 -0.90
CA VAL A 56 -6.35 2.53 -1.42
C VAL A 56 -7.17 1.34 -1.91
N LYS A 57 -8.08 0.84 -1.08
CA LYS A 57 -8.96 -0.28 -1.45
C LYS A 57 -9.76 0.05 -2.71
N GLN A 58 -10.34 1.25 -2.77
CA GLN A 58 -11.10 1.69 -3.94
C GLN A 58 -10.23 1.73 -5.20
N ILE A 59 -9.05 2.36 -5.17
CA ILE A 59 -8.15 2.46 -6.32
C ILE A 59 -7.69 1.07 -6.80
N LEU A 60 -7.34 0.17 -5.88
CA LEU A 60 -6.89 -1.18 -6.23
C LEU A 60 -8.01 -2.02 -6.86
N VAL A 61 -9.25 -1.87 -6.40
CA VAL A 61 -10.41 -2.55 -6.99
C VAL A 61 -10.75 -1.95 -8.36
N GLU A 62 -10.89 -0.63 -8.44
CA GLU A 62 -11.39 0.07 -9.63
C GLU A 62 -10.35 0.15 -10.77
N GLU A 63 -9.09 0.46 -10.45
CA GLU A 63 -8.06 0.67 -11.48
C GLU A 63 -7.24 -0.60 -11.78
N PHE A 64 -7.11 -1.52 -10.82
CA PHE A 64 -6.26 -2.71 -10.95
C PHE A 64 -7.06 -4.02 -10.99
N GLY A 65 -8.39 -3.97 -10.78
CA GLY A 65 -9.24 -5.17 -10.79
C GLY A 65 -8.87 -6.17 -9.69
N ILE A 66 -8.23 -5.70 -8.61
CA ILE A 66 -7.82 -6.55 -7.51
C ILE A 66 -9.07 -6.84 -6.66
N PRO A 67 -9.41 -8.11 -6.41
CA PRO A 67 -10.51 -8.46 -5.54
C PRO A 67 -10.30 -7.91 -4.12
N PRO A 68 -11.32 -7.32 -3.49
CA PRO A 68 -11.20 -6.72 -2.17
C PRO A 68 -10.78 -7.71 -1.07
N GLU A 69 -11.02 -9.00 -1.26
CA GLU A 69 -10.57 -10.09 -0.39
C GLU A 69 -9.04 -10.31 -0.41
N ASN A 70 -8.37 -9.90 -1.49
CA ASN A 70 -6.92 -10.00 -1.62
C ASN A 70 -6.19 -8.77 -1.07
N ILE A 71 -6.93 -7.74 -0.64
CA ILE A 71 -6.37 -6.49 -0.10
C ILE A 71 -6.35 -6.58 1.42
N ILE A 72 -5.20 -6.93 1.98
CA ILE A 72 -5.00 -7.08 3.43
C ILE A 72 -4.28 -5.84 3.95
N PHE A 73 -4.86 -5.18 4.95
CA PHE A 73 -4.22 -4.07 5.65
C PHE A 73 -3.58 -4.56 6.94
N ILE A 74 -2.29 -4.27 7.13
CA ILE A 74 -1.58 -4.57 8.37
C ILE A 74 -1.50 -3.33 9.23
N GLU A 75 -1.86 -3.46 10.51
CA GLU A 75 -1.62 -2.44 11.51
C GLU A 75 -0.13 -2.45 11.88
N SER A 76 0.53 -1.30 11.71
CA SER A 76 1.87 -1.14 12.26
C SER A 76 1.75 -0.88 13.77
N GLU A 77 2.13 -1.86 14.58
CA GLU A 77 2.37 -1.67 16.03
C GLU A 77 3.50 -0.68 16.32
#